data_AF-A0A2U1MJ59-F1
#
_entry.id   AF-A0A2U1MJ59-F1
#
_cell.length_a   1.000
_cell.length_b   1.000
_cell.length_c   1.000
_cell.angle_alpha   90.00
_cell.angle_beta   90.00
_cell.angle_gamma   90.00
#
_symmetry.space_group_name_H-M   'P 1'
#
loop_
_entity.id
_entity.type
_entity.pdbx_description
1 polymer ?
#
loop_
_entity_poly.entity_id
_entity_poly.type
_entity_poly.pdbx_seq_one_letter_code
_entity_poly.pdbx_strand_id
1 'polypeptide(L)'
;MKYKDSPAKFKLVESGAFYFINGAEGSCDKGQRLAVKVLSHKHAGGSCAAPTPSATPSSSPNGSSSNIVPPPAKAPKPNAARSINVGVSSMVMIALVAVAMA
;
A
#
# COMPACT_ATOMS: atom_id res chain seq x y z
N MET A 1 4.73 10.62 -14.31
CA MET A 1 3.55 10.46 -15.19
C MET A 1 2.42 9.75 -14.45
N LYS A 2 1.16 10.06 -14.76
CA LYS A 2 -0.03 9.35 -14.25
C LYS A 2 -0.82 8.83 -15.44
N TYR A 3 -1.28 7.58 -15.35
CA TYR A 3 -2.05 6.91 -16.40
C TYR A 3 -3.40 6.49 -15.84
N LYS A 4 -4.45 6.71 -16.61
CA LYS A 4 -5.84 6.40 -16.22
C LYS A 4 -6.48 5.33 -17.09
N ASP A 5 -5.86 5.00 -18.23
CA ASP A 5 -6.38 4.03 -19.19
C ASP A 5 -6.21 2.60 -18.68
N SER A 6 -7.18 1.74 -19.01
CA SER A 6 -7.15 0.31 -18.72
C SER A 6 -7.31 -0.49 -20.02
N PRO A 7 -6.32 -1.30 -20.43
CA PRO A 7 -5.01 -1.50 -19.80
C PRO A 7 -4.03 -0.35 -20.08
N ALA A 8 -3.23 0.02 -19.08
CA ALA A 8 -2.15 0.99 -19.26
C ALA A 8 -0.96 0.38 -20.01
N LYS A 9 -0.43 1.08 -21.02
CA LYS A 9 0.67 0.60 -21.89
C LYS A 9 1.88 1.53 -21.80
N PHE A 10 3.07 0.96 -21.63
CA PHE A 10 4.34 1.70 -21.49
C PHE A 10 5.41 1.12 -22.42
N LYS A 11 6.19 1.98 -23.07
CA LYS A 11 7.42 1.59 -23.76
C LYS A 11 8.60 1.88 -22.85
N LEU A 12 9.43 0.87 -22.60
CA LEU A 12 10.68 1.00 -21.85
C LEU A 12 11.84 0.87 -22.82
N VAL A 13 12.40 2.02 -23.23
CA VAL A 13 13.44 2.08 -24.27
C VAL A 13 14.84 1.96 -23.65
N GLU A 14 15.04 2.61 -22.51
CA GLU A 14 16.33 2.64 -21.82
C GLU A 14 16.46 1.51 -20.80
N SER A 15 17.69 1.00 -20.65
CA SER A 15 18.01 0.09 -19.54
C SER A 15 17.94 0.84 -18.21
N GLY A 16 17.40 0.20 -17.17
CA GLY A 16 17.25 0.83 -15.86
C GLY A 16 16.14 0.23 -15.02
N ALA A 17 15.97 0.76 -13.81
CA ALA A 17 14.86 0.41 -12.93
C ALA A 17 13.68 1.37 -13.14
N PHE A 18 12.49 0.80 -13.29
CA PHE A 18 11.22 1.50 -13.44
C PHE A 18 10.26 1.03 -12.36
N TYR A 19 9.56 1.97 -11.72
CA TYR A 19 8.64 1.69 -10.63
C TYR A 19 7.25 2.18 -10.97
N PHE A 20 6.25 1.34 -10.72
CA PHE A 20 4.84 1.62 -10.97
C PHE A 20 4.08 1.38 -9.67
N ILE A 21 3.15 2.29 -9.36
CA ILE A 21 2.26 2.17 -8.20
C ILE A 21 0.84 2.50 -8.63
N ASN A 22 -0.15 1.87 -7.99
CA ASN A 22 -1.50 2.39 -8.05
C ASN A 22 -1.60 3.63 -7.16
N GLY A 23 -2.05 4.75 -7.75
CA GLY A 23 -2.22 6.03 -7.04
C GLY A 23 -3.51 6.14 -6.22
N ALA A 24 -4.34 5.10 -6.15
CA ALA A 24 -5.48 5.04 -5.23
C ALA A 24 -5.01 4.90 -3.78
N GLU A 25 -5.69 5.58 -2.86
CA GLU A 25 -5.33 5.60 -1.43
C GLU A 25 -5.29 4.19 -0.84
N GLY A 26 -4.21 3.88 -0.12
CA GLY A 26 -3.98 2.59 0.52
C GLY A 26 -3.69 1.41 -0.43
N SER A 27 -3.72 1.58 -1.76
CA SER A 27 -3.44 0.49 -2.70
C SER A 27 -1.97 0.08 -2.74
N CYS A 28 -1.05 1.05 -2.59
CA CYS A 28 0.39 0.79 -2.56
C CYS A 28 0.78 -0.09 -1.36
N ASP A 29 0.24 0.22 -0.17
CA ASP A 29 0.48 -0.54 1.07
C ASP A 29 -0.11 -1.95 1.00
N LYS A 30 -1.21 -2.11 0.26
CA LYS A 30 -1.82 -3.42 -0.07
C LYS A 30 -1.06 -4.20 -1.16
N GLY A 31 0.10 -3.72 -1.60
CA GLY A 31 0.97 -4.43 -2.54
C GLY A 31 0.68 -4.17 -4.02
N GLN A 32 -0.18 -3.21 -4.37
CA GLN A 32 -0.37 -2.80 -5.77
C GLN A 32 0.75 -1.88 -6.24
N ARG A 33 1.95 -2.46 -6.34
CA ARG A 33 3.19 -1.82 -6.78
C ARG A 33 4.01 -2.82 -7.60
N LEU A 34 4.73 -2.34 -8.59
CA LEU A 34 5.52 -3.15 -9.51
C LEU A 34 6.88 -2.50 -9.75
N ALA A 35 7.95 -3.27 -9.63
CA ALA A 35 9.29 -2.88 -10.02
C ALA A 35 9.71 -3.67 -11.27
N VAL A 36 10.16 -2.97 -12.30
CA VAL A 36 10.63 -3.54 -13.56
C VAL A 36 12.07 -3.11 -13.78
N LYS A 37 12.98 -4.06 -13.97
CA LYS A 37 14.37 -3.78 -14.30
C LYS A 37 14.63 -4.17 -15.76
N VAL A 38 14.89 -3.17 -16.60
CA VAL A 38 15.23 -3.37 -18.00
C VAL A 38 16.74 -3.52 -18.11
N LEU A 39 17.17 -4.65 -18.65
CA LEU A 39 18.59 -4.95 -18.88
C LEU A 39 19.03 -4.35 -20.22
N SER A 40 20.28 -3.90 -20.30
CA SER A 40 20.86 -3.48 -21.59
C SER A 40 21.09 -4.70 -22.50
N HIS A 41 20.97 -4.50 -23.81
CA HIS A 41 21.24 -5.52 -24.83
C HIS A 41 22.61 -6.18 -24.68
N LYS A 42 23.61 -5.49 -24.10
CA LYS A 42 24.95 -6.03 -23.84
C LYS A 42 24.97 -7.16 -22.80
N HIS A 43 23.95 -7.24 -21.93
CA HIS A 43 23.80 -8.28 -20.90
C HIS A 43 22.85 -9.41 -21.31
N ALA A 44 22.21 -9.33 -22.49
CA ALA A 44 21.22 -10.30 -22.95
C ALA A 44 21.81 -11.65 -23.43
N GLY A 45 23.15 -11.78 -23.45
CA GLY A 45 23.86 -12.99 -23.90
C GLY A 45 23.83 -14.17 -22.91
N GLY A 46 23.41 -13.94 -21.66
CA GLY A 46 23.17 -15.01 -20.69
C GLY A 46 21.67 -15.26 -20.57
N SER A 47 21.24 -16.50 -20.78
CA SER A 47 19.84 -16.95 -20.69
C SER A 47 19.15 -16.39 -19.44
N CYS A 48 18.47 -15.25 -19.59
CA CYS A 48 17.64 -14.65 -18.55
C CYS A 48 16.24 -15.21 -18.76
N ALA A 49 15.92 -16.32 -18.09
CA ALA A 49 14.55 -16.75 -17.96
C ALA A 49 13.74 -15.58 -17.38
N ALA A 50 12.72 -15.11 -18.10
CA ALA A 50 11.81 -14.12 -17.55
C ALA A 50 11.19 -14.72 -16.28
N PRO A 51 11.21 -14.00 -15.14
CA PRO A 51 10.56 -14.50 -13.94
C PRO A 51 9.08 -14.76 -14.25
N THR A 52 8.59 -15.94 -13.92
CA THR A 52 7.17 -16.27 -14.02
C THR A 52 6.37 -15.27 -13.19
N PRO A 53 5.23 -14.77 -13.69
CA PRO A 53 4.39 -13.86 -12.93
C PRO A 53 4.03 -14.52 -11.59
N SER A 54 4.33 -13.84 -10.49
CA SER A 54 3.90 -14.29 -9.16
C SER A 54 2.38 -14.36 -9.16
N ALA A 55 1.82 -15.45 -8.61
CA ALA A 55 0.39 -15.60 -8.46
C ALA A 55 -0.20 -14.35 -7.81
N THR A 56 -1.28 -13.81 -8.41
CA THR A 56 -2.05 -12.72 -7.81
C THR A 56 -2.48 -13.14 -6.40
N PRO A 57 -2.37 -12.28 -5.38
CA PRO A 57 -2.93 -12.60 -4.08
C PRO A 57 -4.43 -12.81 -4.25
N SER A 58 -4.87 -14.06 -4.09
CA SER A 58 -6.28 -14.41 -4.05
C SER A 58 -6.89 -13.74 -2.81
N SER A 59 -7.90 -12.91 -3.02
CA SER A 59 -8.75 -12.37 -1.96
C SER A 59 -9.57 -13.52 -1.36
N SER A 60 -8.97 -14.38 -0.53
CA SER A 60 -9.74 -15.38 0.23
C SER A 60 -10.35 -14.71 1.47
N PRO A 61 -11.69 -14.74 1.64
CA PRO A 61 -12.32 -14.37 2.89
C PRO A 61 -12.28 -15.56 3.85
N ASN A 62 -11.67 -15.36 5.01
CA ASN A 62 -11.75 -16.17 6.24
C ASN A 62 -11.31 -17.64 6.23
N GLY A 63 -10.34 -17.93 7.09
CA GLY A 63 -9.99 -19.27 7.56
C GLY A 63 -9.04 -19.17 8.76
N SER A 64 -9.60 -18.94 9.95
CA SER A 64 -8.88 -19.01 11.21
C SER A 64 -8.40 -20.44 11.48
N SER A 65 -7.08 -20.65 11.68
CA SER A 65 -6.51 -21.39 12.82
C SER A 65 -4.97 -21.45 12.78
N SER A 66 -4.34 -21.01 13.88
CA SER A 66 -3.16 -21.55 14.61
C SER A 66 -2.26 -22.59 13.91
N ASN A 67 -0.92 -22.64 14.03
CA ASN A 67 0.02 -22.07 15.00
C ASN A 67 1.44 -22.40 14.46
N ILE A 68 2.34 -21.42 14.23
CA ILE A 68 3.80 -21.65 14.22
C ILE A 68 4.45 -20.45 14.90
N VAL A 69 5.14 -20.76 15.98
CA VAL A 69 5.69 -19.90 17.03
C VAL A 69 6.73 -18.91 16.48
N PRO A 70 6.63 -17.59 16.72
CA PRO A 70 7.73 -16.65 16.46
C PRO A 70 8.83 -16.78 17.53
N PRO A 71 10.11 -16.52 17.17
CA PRO A 71 11.23 -16.55 18.12
C PRO A 71 11.07 -15.49 19.23
N PRO A 72 11.66 -15.69 20.43
CA PRO A 72 11.49 -14.77 21.54
C PRO A 72 12.17 -13.43 21.24
N ALA A 73 11.36 -12.40 20.98
CA ALA A 73 11.82 -11.03 20.85
C ALA A 73 11.66 -10.26 22.17
N LYS A 74 12.70 -9.46 22.44
CA LYS A 74 13.04 -8.73 23.69
C LYS A 74 11.90 -7.89 24.28
N ALA A 75 11.89 -7.78 25.61
CA ALA A 75 10.87 -7.15 26.45
C ALA A 75 10.47 -5.71 26.04
N PRO A 76 9.20 -5.30 26.29
CA PRO A 76 8.71 -3.96 26.01
C PRO A 76 9.35 -2.91 26.91
N LYS A 77 9.72 -1.75 26.35
CA LYS A 77 9.97 -0.54 27.15
C LYS A 77 8.61 0.05 27.57
N PRO A 78 8.35 0.27 28.87
CA PRO A 78 7.13 0.93 29.30
C PRO A 78 7.29 2.44 29.10
N ASN A 79 6.74 2.98 28.02
CA ASN A 79 6.64 4.42 27.85
C ASN A 79 5.17 4.80 27.84
N ALA A 80 4.69 5.10 29.05
CA ALA A 80 3.52 5.87 29.43
C ALA A 80 2.38 5.99 28.40
N ALA A 81 1.25 5.36 28.72
CA ALA A 81 -0.04 5.64 28.10
C ALA A 81 -0.36 7.13 28.20
N ARG A 82 -0.25 7.87 27.10
CA ARG A 82 -0.84 9.20 26.98
C ARG A 82 -2.31 9.02 26.62
N SER A 83 -3.16 9.07 27.64
CA SER A 83 -4.61 9.02 27.49
C SER A 83 -5.08 10.22 26.64
N ILE A 84 -5.57 9.96 25.43
CA ILE A 84 -6.31 10.95 24.63
C ILE A 84 -7.77 10.92 25.06
N ASN A 85 -8.07 11.58 26.17
CA ASN A 85 -9.43 12.04 26.47
C ASN A 85 -9.64 13.36 25.74
N VAL A 86 -10.31 13.33 24.58
CA VAL A 86 -10.91 14.56 24.02
C VAL A 86 -12.36 14.25 23.73
N GLY A 87 -13.21 14.92 24.50
CA GLY A 87 -14.60 14.60 24.72
C GLY A 87 -15.49 14.77 23.51
N VAL A 88 -16.59 14.04 23.57
CA VAL A 88 -17.79 14.22 22.75
C VAL A 88 -18.36 15.60 23.04
N SER A 89 -17.91 16.64 22.33
CA SER A 89 -18.48 17.99 22.48
C SER A 89 -18.24 18.86 21.26
N SER A 90 -19.07 18.69 20.23
CA SER A 90 -19.33 19.77 19.27
C SER A 90 -20.75 19.72 18.69
N MET A 91 -21.73 19.40 19.54
CA MET A 91 -23.17 19.55 19.25
C MET A 91 -23.72 20.86 19.82
N VAL A 92 -22.94 21.97 19.75
CA VAL A 92 -23.37 23.29 20.24
C VAL A 92 -23.19 24.41 19.21
N MET A 93 -22.50 24.19 18.08
CA MET A 93 -22.35 25.23 17.04
C MET A 93 -23.38 25.19 15.91
N ILE A 94 -24.28 24.21 15.86
CA ILE A 94 -25.35 24.18 14.86
C ILE A 94 -26.58 24.99 15.34
N ALA A 95 -26.79 25.14 16.65
CA ALA A 95 -27.93 25.88 17.19
C ALA A 95 -27.81 27.42 17.03
N LEU A 96 -26.59 27.98 17.02
CA LEU A 96 -26.41 29.44 16.86
C LEU A 96 -26.76 29.93 15.46
N VAL A 97 -26.61 29.09 14.42
CA VAL A 97 -26.97 29.48 13.04
C VAL A 97 -28.49 29.52 12.85
N ALA A 98 -29.25 28.70 13.58
CA ALA A 98 -30.71 28.68 13.47
C ALA A 98 -31.40 29.88 14.14
N VAL A 99 -30.83 30.44 15.22
CA VAL A 99 -31.39 31.63 15.88
C VAL A 99 -31.15 32.91 15.07
N ALA A 100 -30.10 32.96 14.24
CA ALA A 100 -29.82 34.14 13.41
C ALA A 100 -30.73 34.28 12.17
N MET A 101 -31.62 33.32 11.93
CA MET A 101 -32.52 33.29 10.75
C MET A 101 -34.01 33.22 11.13
N ALA A 102 -34.37 33.62 12.36
CA ALA A 102 -35.75 33.78 12.82
C ALA A 102 -35.96 35.18 13.42
#